data_AF-A0A2N1D9D0-F1
#
_entry.id   AF-A0A2N1D9D0-F1
#
_cell.length_a   1.000
_cell.length_b   1.000
_cell.length_c   1.000
_cell.angle_alpha   90.00
_cell.angle_beta   90.00
_cell.angle_gamma   90.00
#
_symmetry.space_group_name_H-M   'P 1'
#
loop_
_entity.id
_entity.type
_entity.pdbx_description
1 polymer ?
#
loop_
_entity_poly.entity_id
_entity_poly.type
_entity_poly.pdbx_seq_one_letter_code
_entity_poly.pdbx_strand_id
1 'polypeptide(L)'
;MQKRSGLSAVLPSGIVSLIALTIVAFSDSLIVLAVAFCLVMAEFYLGYLKKNMLAVTSENNEALRLVISELENDLQTLKVSIKSFESMGKDCLPILSHQIGNCIDISTHEMNELAERFVGMVNDLNNIVNKRDDVDALSSSQIQDRLDTVSQTLTHLLDVRVKSQEQIFELSSFTESLENMARDVGGIASQTNLLSLNAAIEAARAGESGRGFAVVADEVRSLANRSGQIAANIITTVSDVNAQFNQIRDSFSIDSDNGNKLTMTANENIKTVIAQYNETKAARDNHAKNLEELSSGVRKKIEDTLVSLQFQDRVSQILGHVKGNLSQLSDDIPNHENLNIQNFLEQMSANYTTTSEREFHRKFSHEVAYDIDEETSNDSEVVFF
;
A
#
# COMPACT_ATOMS: atom_id res chain seq x y z
N MET A 1 -24.17 76.68 32.21
CA MET A 1 -24.25 77.57 33.39
C MET A 1 -24.77 78.94 32.96
N GLN A 2 -26.09 79.11 32.96
CA GLN A 2 -26.76 80.33 32.52
C GLN A 2 -27.38 81.02 33.74
N LYS A 3 -27.02 82.29 33.87
CA LYS A 3 -27.41 83.26 34.89
C LYS A 3 -28.94 83.39 34.95
N ARG A 4 -29.56 83.01 36.07
CA ARG A 4 -30.90 83.49 36.45
C ARG A 4 -30.80 84.25 37.77
N SER A 5 -30.58 85.55 37.61
CA SER A 5 -30.90 86.58 38.59
C SER A 5 -32.42 86.59 38.82
N GLY A 6 -32.86 85.91 39.88
CA GLY A 6 -34.14 86.14 40.50
C GLY A 6 -33.87 86.79 41.84
N LEU A 7 -34.04 88.11 41.90
CA LEU A 7 -33.95 88.93 43.10
C LEU A 7 -35.12 88.55 44.03
N SER A 8 -35.09 87.36 44.64
CA SER A 8 -35.96 87.08 45.78
C SER A 8 -35.33 87.81 46.96
N ALA A 9 -35.82 89.01 47.23
CA ALA A 9 -35.65 89.65 48.52
C ALA A 9 -36.30 88.74 49.56
N VAL A 10 -35.57 87.71 49.98
CA VAL A 10 -35.90 86.91 51.15
C VAL A 10 -35.62 87.84 52.31
N LEU A 11 -36.65 88.57 52.76
CA LEU A 11 -36.66 89.17 54.08
C LEU A 11 -36.24 88.04 55.04
N PRO A 12 -35.11 88.16 55.76
CA PRO A 12 -34.69 87.12 56.68
C PRO A 12 -35.84 86.83 57.65
N SER A 13 -36.20 85.55 57.79
CA SER A 13 -37.27 85.08 58.66
C SER A 13 -37.09 85.71 60.04
N GLY A 14 -38.06 86.52 60.46
CA GLY A 14 -37.97 87.30 61.69
C GLY A 14 -38.21 88.80 61.52
N ILE A 15 -38.03 89.38 60.31
CA ILE A 15 -38.36 90.80 60.09
C ILE A 15 -39.87 91.04 60.12
N VAL A 16 -40.69 90.16 59.54
CA VAL A 16 -42.16 90.36 59.57
C VAL A 16 -42.71 90.07 60.98
N SER A 17 -42.14 89.11 61.70
CA SER A 17 -42.38 88.93 63.14
C SER A 17 -42.01 90.17 63.97
N LEU A 18 -40.89 90.85 63.67
CA LEU A 18 -40.48 92.08 64.36
C LEU A 18 -41.44 93.25 64.06
N ILE A 19 -41.93 93.35 62.83
CA ILE A 19 -42.94 94.33 62.39
C ILE A 19 -44.29 94.04 63.06
N ALA A 20 -44.71 92.78 63.13
CA ALA A 20 -45.92 92.37 63.84
C ALA A 20 -45.84 92.69 65.34
N LEU A 21 -44.69 92.46 65.98
CA LEU A 21 -44.48 92.72 67.41
C LEU A 21 -44.46 94.22 67.75
N THR A 22 -43.89 95.06 66.87
CA THR A 22 -43.94 96.52 67.01
C THR A 22 -45.34 97.08 66.78
N ILE A 23 -46.11 96.51 65.85
CA ILE A 23 -47.51 96.89 65.62
C ILE A 23 -48.40 96.57 66.84
N VAL A 24 -48.16 95.43 67.50
CA VAL A 24 -48.90 95.02 68.71
C VAL A 24 -48.55 95.88 69.93
N ALA A 25 -47.28 96.32 70.07
CA ALA A 25 -46.83 97.09 71.23
C ALA A 25 -47.38 98.55 71.30
N PHE A 26 -47.91 99.09 70.19
CA PHE A 26 -48.33 100.49 70.08
C PHE A 26 -49.84 100.68 69.79
N SER A 27 -50.66 99.62 69.84
CA SER A 27 -52.09 99.69 69.45
C SER A 27 -52.98 98.78 70.29
N ASP A 28 -54.06 99.33 70.87
CA ASP A 28 -55.13 98.57 71.57
C ASP A 28 -56.30 98.16 70.65
N SER A 29 -56.17 98.32 69.33
CA SER A 29 -57.22 97.97 68.36
C SER A 29 -57.24 96.47 68.02
N LEU A 30 -58.40 95.84 68.20
CA LEU A 30 -58.62 94.42 67.89
C LEU A 30 -58.28 94.06 66.44
N ILE A 31 -58.52 94.98 65.49
CA ILE A 31 -58.25 94.78 64.05
C ILE A 31 -56.74 94.69 63.80
N VAL A 32 -55.96 95.52 64.48
CA VAL A 32 -54.51 95.60 64.32
C VAL A 32 -53.84 94.36 64.91
N LEU A 33 -54.34 93.86 66.05
CA LEU A 33 -53.92 92.60 66.65
C LEU A 33 -54.19 91.40 65.71
N ALA A 34 -55.35 91.39 65.03
CA ALA A 34 -55.70 90.34 64.08
C ALA A 34 -54.80 90.34 62.83
N VAL A 35 -54.43 91.52 62.30
CA VAL A 35 -53.50 91.63 61.16
C VAL A 35 -52.10 91.15 61.55
N ALA A 36 -51.60 91.53 62.73
CA ALA A 36 -50.31 91.06 63.24
C ALA A 36 -50.29 89.52 63.41
N PHE A 37 -51.38 88.95 63.93
CA PHE A 37 -51.53 87.49 64.04
C PHE A 37 -51.54 86.81 62.66
N CYS A 38 -52.26 87.34 61.67
CA CYS A 38 -52.26 86.81 60.30
C CYS A 38 -50.87 86.87 59.66
N LEU A 39 -50.08 87.91 59.92
CA LEU A 39 -48.70 88.03 59.41
C LEU A 39 -47.77 86.98 60.02
N VAL A 40 -47.86 86.74 61.33
CA VAL A 40 -47.07 85.68 62.01
C VAL A 40 -47.49 84.30 61.50
N MET A 41 -48.79 84.06 61.33
CA MET A 41 -49.30 82.81 60.75
C MET A 41 -48.87 82.61 59.30
N ALA A 42 -48.81 83.68 58.50
CA ALA A 42 -48.32 83.65 57.13
C ALA A 42 -46.81 83.35 57.08
N GLU A 43 -45.99 83.93 57.97
CA GLU A 43 -44.56 83.58 58.11
C GLU A 43 -44.37 82.12 58.51
N PHE A 44 -45.15 81.63 59.47
CA PHE A 44 -45.08 80.23 59.89
C PHE A 44 -45.48 79.27 58.76
N TYR A 45 -46.52 79.61 57.99
CA TYR A 45 -46.96 78.84 56.83
C TYR A 45 -45.93 78.85 55.69
N LEU A 46 -45.31 80.00 55.40
CA LEU A 46 -44.21 80.11 54.43
C LEU A 46 -42.97 79.33 54.87
N GLY A 47 -42.63 79.36 56.16
CA GLY A 47 -41.56 78.55 56.74
C GLY A 47 -41.84 77.05 56.65
N TYR A 48 -43.08 76.64 56.93
CA TYR A 48 -43.54 75.26 56.76
C TYR A 48 -43.46 74.81 55.30
N LEU A 49 -43.94 75.62 54.34
CA LEU A 49 -43.84 75.35 52.92
C LEU A 49 -42.39 75.24 52.46
N LYS A 50 -41.51 76.16 52.89
CA LYS A 50 -40.08 76.13 52.56
C LYS A 50 -39.39 74.88 53.12
N LYS A 51 -39.71 74.49 54.36
CA LYS A 51 -39.20 73.26 54.98
C LYS A 51 -39.66 72.02 54.21
N ASN A 52 -40.94 71.93 53.85
CA ASN A 52 -41.45 70.83 53.05
C ASN A 52 -40.81 70.80 51.65
N MET A 53 -40.64 71.95 51.00
CA MET A 53 -40.00 72.03 49.68
C MET A 53 -38.52 71.63 49.74
N LEU A 54 -37.79 72.04 50.79
CA LEU A 54 -36.41 71.62 51.05
C LEU A 54 -36.31 70.13 51.34
N ALA A 55 -37.25 69.57 52.12
CA ALA A 55 -37.30 68.14 52.40
C ALA A 55 -37.52 67.31 51.12
N VAL A 56 -38.53 67.66 50.31
CA VAL A 56 -38.80 67.01 49.01
C VAL A 56 -37.64 67.18 48.03
N THR A 57 -37.01 68.36 47.99
CA THR A 57 -35.84 68.58 47.12
C THR A 57 -34.62 67.78 47.59
N SER A 58 -34.43 67.64 48.91
CA SER A 58 -33.36 66.82 49.48
C SER A 58 -33.56 65.33 49.17
N GLU A 59 -34.78 64.83 49.33
CA GLU A 59 -35.16 63.45 49.02
C GLU A 59 -34.97 63.13 47.52
N ASN A 60 -35.44 64.02 46.63
CA ASN A 60 -35.23 63.89 45.19
C ASN A 60 -33.73 63.94 44.81
N ASN A 61 -32.94 64.78 45.47
CA ASN A 61 -31.50 64.85 45.22
C ASN A 61 -30.77 63.59 45.70
N GLU A 62 -31.22 62.96 46.78
CA GLU A 62 -30.67 61.70 47.27
C GLU A 62 -31.04 60.54 46.34
N ALA A 63 -32.29 60.46 45.90
CA ALA A 63 -32.72 59.48 44.90
C ALA A 63 -31.95 59.64 43.57
N LEU A 64 -31.74 60.89 43.11
CA LEU A 64 -30.96 61.16 41.90
C LEU A 64 -29.49 60.74 42.07
N ARG A 65 -28.89 60.91 43.26
CA ARG A 65 -27.53 60.45 43.55
C ARG A 65 -27.41 58.93 43.50
N LEU A 66 -28.42 58.20 44.00
CA LEU A 66 -28.45 56.75 43.92
C LEU A 66 -28.50 56.26 42.47
N VAL A 67 -29.38 56.85 41.64
CA VAL A 67 -29.49 56.51 40.20
C VAL A 67 -28.20 56.82 39.45
N ILE A 68 -27.55 57.96 39.73
CA ILE A 68 -26.25 58.29 39.12
C ILE A 68 -25.19 57.28 39.52
N SER A 69 -25.12 56.90 40.80
CA SER A 69 -24.16 55.90 41.29
C SER A 69 -24.39 54.52 40.67
N GLU A 70 -25.65 54.13 40.45
CA GLU A 70 -26.01 52.88 39.77
C GLU A 70 -25.60 52.91 38.29
N LEU A 71 -25.90 54.01 37.59
CA LEU A 71 -25.51 54.20 36.19
C LEU A 71 -23.98 54.24 36.01
N GLU A 72 -23.25 54.84 36.95
CA GLU A 72 -21.77 54.83 36.96
C GLU A 72 -21.21 53.41 37.11
N ASN A 73 -21.84 52.59 37.96
CA ASN A 73 -21.44 51.19 38.14
C ASN A 73 -21.74 50.35 36.88
N ASP A 74 -22.90 50.52 36.27
CA ASP A 74 -23.27 49.83 35.02
C ASP A 74 -22.34 50.20 33.87
N LEU A 75 -21.99 51.49 33.76
CA LEU A 75 -21.05 51.99 32.75
C LEU A 75 -19.65 51.38 32.97
N GLN A 76 -19.22 51.21 34.22
CA GLN A 76 -17.96 50.56 34.54
C GLN A 76 -17.97 49.07 34.18
N THR A 77 -19.04 48.35 34.50
CA THR A 77 -19.20 46.93 34.10
C THR A 77 -19.22 46.77 32.58
N LEU A 78 -19.92 47.66 31.87
CA LEU A 78 -19.95 47.67 30.40
C LEU A 78 -18.56 47.89 29.81
N LYS A 79 -17.78 48.85 30.35
CA LYS A 79 -16.39 49.08 29.92
C LYS A 79 -15.49 47.87 30.10
N VAL A 80 -15.62 47.15 31.21
CA VAL A 80 -14.86 45.92 31.44
C VAL A 80 -15.26 44.85 30.43
N SER A 81 -16.56 44.68 30.17
CA SER A 81 -17.06 43.72 29.18
C SER A 81 -16.57 44.02 27.76
N ILE A 82 -16.60 45.28 27.33
CA ILE A 82 -16.08 45.72 26.01
C ILE A 82 -14.58 45.40 25.90
N LYS A 83 -13.78 45.71 26.93
CA LYS A 83 -12.34 45.38 26.93
C LYS A 83 -12.07 43.88 26.88
N SER A 84 -12.86 43.07 27.59
CA SER A 84 -12.75 41.61 27.52
C SER A 84 -13.10 41.08 26.14
N PHE A 85 -14.11 41.66 25.48
CA PHE A 85 -14.47 41.32 24.11
C PHE A 85 -13.39 41.73 23.11
N GLU A 86 -12.80 42.91 23.28
CA GLU A 86 -11.67 43.39 22.46
C GLU A 86 -10.44 42.50 22.59
N SER A 87 -10.08 42.10 23.82
CA SER A 87 -8.99 41.14 24.06
C SER A 87 -9.31 39.76 23.47
N MET A 88 -10.55 39.30 23.55
CA MET A 88 -10.95 38.06 22.87
C MET A 88 -10.80 38.16 21.34
N GLY A 89 -11.21 39.29 20.75
CA GLY A 89 -10.99 39.56 19.33
C GLY A 89 -9.53 39.57 18.93
N LYS A 90 -8.70 40.33 19.67
CA LYS A 90 -7.29 40.57 19.34
C LYS A 90 -6.36 39.40 19.67
N ASP A 91 -6.62 38.67 20.74
CA ASP A 91 -5.71 37.64 21.24
C ASP A 91 -6.20 36.23 20.87
N CYS A 92 -7.52 35.97 20.91
CA CYS A 92 -8.05 34.62 20.67
C CYS A 92 -8.30 34.32 19.19
N LEU A 93 -8.95 35.23 18.45
CA LEU A 93 -9.29 34.98 17.04
C LEU A 93 -8.06 34.75 16.14
N PRO A 94 -6.94 35.48 16.28
CA PRO A 94 -5.74 35.19 15.51
C PRO A 94 -5.15 33.80 15.80
N ILE A 95 -5.22 33.33 17.05
CA ILE A 95 -4.77 31.97 17.41
C ILE A 95 -5.61 30.93 16.68
N LEU A 96 -6.94 31.07 16.70
CA LEU A 96 -7.85 30.17 16.01
C LEU A 96 -7.63 30.21 14.48
N SER A 97 -7.47 31.40 13.91
CA SER A 97 -7.17 31.58 12.48
C SER A 97 -5.85 30.91 12.09
N HIS A 98 -4.81 31.05 12.92
CA HIS A 98 -3.52 30.39 12.69
C HIS A 98 -3.62 28.86 12.81
N GLN A 99 -4.32 28.34 13.82
CA GLN A 99 -4.54 26.90 13.98
C GLN A 99 -5.29 26.29 12.79
N ILE A 100 -6.33 26.98 12.28
CA ILE A 100 -7.04 26.55 11.07
C ILE A 100 -6.13 26.58 9.85
N GLY A 101 -5.30 27.63 9.70
CA GLY A 101 -4.29 27.70 8.65
C GLY A 101 -3.34 26.51 8.67
N ASN A 102 -2.79 26.17 9.85
CA ASN A 102 -1.91 25.02 10.00
C ASN A 102 -2.64 23.70 9.69
N CYS A 103 -3.92 23.56 10.06
CA CYS A 103 -4.73 22.40 9.70
C CYS A 103 -4.90 22.26 8.18
N ILE A 104 -5.13 23.36 7.46
CA ILE A 104 -5.21 23.36 5.99
C ILE A 104 -3.87 22.91 5.40
N ASP A 105 -2.75 23.49 5.86
CA ASP A 105 -1.42 23.19 5.32
C ASP A 105 -1.05 21.72 5.56
N ILE A 106 -1.21 21.23 6.80
CA ILE A 106 -0.94 19.83 7.16
C ILE A 106 -1.85 18.89 6.36
N SER A 107 -3.16 19.14 6.33
CA SER A 107 -4.10 18.26 5.63
C SER A 107 -3.81 18.21 4.12
N THR A 108 -3.48 19.35 3.51
CA THR A 108 -3.16 19.42 2.08
C THR A 108 -1.85 18.69 1.77
N HIS A 109 -0.83 18.85 2.62
CA HIS A 109 0.44 18.16 2.45
C HIS A 109 0.32 16.64 2.55
N GLU A 110 -0.35 16.14 3.61
CA GLU A 110 -0.55 14.71 3.83
C GLU A 110 -1.39 14.05 2.72
N MET A 111 -2.41 14.74 2.20
CA MET A 111 -3.20 14.22 1.07
C MET A 111 -2.42 14.16 -0.23
N ASN A 112 -1.57 15.15 -0.50
CA ASN A 112 -0.70 15.13 -1.69
C ASN A 112 0.33 13.98 -1.62
N GLU A 113 0.96 13.76 -0.47
CA GLU A 113 1.85 12.60 -0.26
C GLU A 113 1.11 11.28 -0.49
N LEU A 114 -0.12 11.16 0.04
CA LEU A 114 -0.93 9.95 -0.11
C LEU A 114 -1.29 9.70 -1.59
N ALA A 115 -1.65 10.75 -2.33
CA ALA A 115 -1.95 10.66 -3.76
C ALA A 115 -0.72 10.21 -4.58
N GLU A 116 0.47 10.76 -4.29
CA GLU A 116 1.71 10.36 -4.96
C GLU A 116 2.05 8.88 -4.71
N ARG A 117 1.90 8.39 -3.47
CA ARG A 117 2.09 6.97 -3.13
C ARG A 117 1.13 6.06 -3.89
N PHE A 118 -0.12 6.49 -4.08
CA PHE A 118 -1.10 5.74 -4.88
C PHE A 118 -0.73 5.65 -6.35
N VAL A 119 -0.25 6.75 -6.96
CA VAL A 119 0.24 6.75 -8.35
C VAL A 119 1.44 5.81 -8.50
N GLY A 120 2.39 5.84 -7.54
CA GLY A 120 3.51 4.90 -7.50
C GLY A 120 3.06 3.44 -7.47
N MET A 121 2.08 3.11 -6.63
CA MET A 121 1.54 1.75 -6.50
C MET A 121 0.88 1.26 -7.80
N VAL A 122 0.16 2.12 -8.53
CA VAL A 122 -0.41 1.77 -9.84
C VAL A 122 0.68 1.45 -10.86
N ASN A 123 1.77 2.22 -10.88
CA ASN A 123 2.90 1.97 -11.77
C ASN A 123 3.60 0.65 -11.44
N ASP A 124 3.81 0.35 -10.16
CA ASP A 124 4.40 -0.92 -9.72
C ASP A 124 3.52 -2.11 -10.11
N LEU A 125 2.19 -1.99 -9.96
CA LEU A 125 1.24 -3.02 -10.41
C LEU A 125 1.30 -3.25 -11.92
N ASN A 126 1.41 -2.20 -12.73
CA ASN A 126 1.57 -2.33 -14.18
C ASN A 126 2.89 -3.04 -14.53
N ASN A 127 3.97 -2.74 -13.82
CA ASN A 127 5.27 -3.38 -14.04
C ASN A 127 5.24 -4.88 -13.70
N ILE A 128 4.56 -5.26 -12.62
CA ILE A 128 4.40 -6.66 -12.21
C ILE A 128 3.60 -7.47 -13.24
N VAL A 129 2.55 -6.87 -13.81
CA VAL A 129 1.74 -7.53 -14.86
C VAL A 129 2.54 -7.66 -16.17
N ASN A 130 3.25 -6.60 -16.59
CA ASN A 130 3.92 -6.57 -17.90
C ASN A 130 5.22 -7.38 -17.98
N LYS A 131 6.00 -7.52 -16.90
CA LYS A 131 7.28 -8.28 -16.91
C LYS A 131 7.11 -9.80 -17.07
N ARG A 132 5.88 -10.29 -17.15
CA ARG A 132 5.57 -11.72 -17.09
C ARG A 132 5.76 -12.46 -18.42
N ASP A 133 5.47 -11.82 -19.54
CA ASP A 133 5.34 -12.53 -20.83
C ASP A 133 6.69 -12.96 -21.45
N ASP A 134 7.81 -12.42 -20.98
CA ASP A 134 9.11 -12.55 -21.69
C ASP A 134 9.94 -13.79 -21.29
N VAL A 135 9.65 -14.44 -20.14
CA VAL A 135 10.50 -15.54 -19.60
C VAL A 135 9.99 -16.94 -20.00
N ASP A 136 8.79 -17.04 -20.57
CA ASP A 136 7.96 -18.24 -20.37
C ASP A 136 7.79 -19.15 -21.58
N ALA A 137 7.74 -18.61 -22.80
CA ALA A 137 7.49 -19.42 -23.99
C ALA A 137 8.72 -20.24 -24.41
N LEU A 138 9.92 -19.66 -24.28
CA LEU A 138 11.18 -20.28 -24.73
C LEU A 138 11.63 -21.44 -23.83
N SER A 139 11.43 -21.34 -22.52
CA SER A 139 11.85 -22.37 -21.56
C SER A 139 11.00 -23.65 -21.65
N SER A 140 9.73 -23.52 -22.02
CA SER A 140 8.76 -24.62 -21.94
C SER A 140 8.93 -25.66 -23.04
N SER A 141 9.03 -25.21 -24.29
CA SER A 141 9.25 -26.10 -25.43
C SER A 141 10.62 -26.79 -25.35
N GLN A 142 11.63 -26.09 -24.82
CA GLN A 142 12.99 -26.62 -24.69
C GLN A 142 13.10 -27.75 -23.67
N ILE A 143 12.36 -27.69 -22.55
CA ILE A 143 12.38 -28.76 -21.55
C ILE A 143 11.73 -30.02 -22.13
N GLN A 144 10.58 -29.88 -22.81
CA GLN A 144 9.89 -30.98 -23.47
C GLN A 144 10.80 -31.67 -24.51
N ASP A 145 11.37 -30.88 -25.44
CA ASP A 145 12.27 -31.40 -26.49
C ASP A 145 13.49 -32.14 -25.91
N ARG A 146 14.07 -31.59 -24.83
CA ARG A 146 15.22 -32.24 -24.16
C ARG A 146 14.83 -33.56 -23.53
N LEU A 147 13.68 -33.65 -22.87
CA LEU A 147 13.19 -34.88 -22.26
C LEU A 147 12.87 -35.94 -23.31
N ASP A 148 12.27 -35.55 -24.44
CA ASP A 148 12.00 -36.43 -25.57
C ASP A 148 13.31 -36.93 -26.20
N THR A 149 14.31 -36.05 -26.37
CA THR A 149 15.64 -36.42 -26.86
C THR A 149 16.32 -37.45 -25.95
N VAL A 150 16.20 -37.28 -24.63
CA VAL A 150 16.74 -38.25 -23.66
C VAL A 150 16.04 -39.61 -23.79
N SER A 151 14.71 -39.62 -23.91
CA SER A 151 13.94 -40.86 -24.08
C SER A 151 14.29 -41.60 -25.38
N GLN A 152 14.47 -40.86 -26.49
CA GLN A 152 14.94 -41.41 -27.76
C GLN A 152 16.36 -41.99 -27.65
N THR A 153 17.26 -41.28 -26.98
CA THR A 153 18.64 -41.72 -26.77
C THR A 153 18.70 -43.02 -25.97
N LEU A 154 17.88 -43.14 -24.91
CA LEU A 154 17.78 -44.37 -24.11
C LEU A 154 17.26 -45.55 -24.94
N THR A 155 16.25 -45.31 -25.79
CA THR A 155 15.71 -46.35 -26.69
C THR A 155 16.77 -46.80 -27.70
N HIS A 156 17.53 -45.86 -28.26
CA HIS A 156 18.61 -46.18 -29.18
C HIS A 156 19.75 -46.97 -28.51
N LEU A 157 20.09 -46.64 -27.26
CA LEU A 157 21.09 -47.38 -26.48
C LEU A 157 20.70 -48.85 -26.28
N LEU A 158 19.42 -49.16 -26.06
CA LEU A 158 18.94 -50.54 -25.98
C LEU A 158 19.09 -51.29 -27.32
N ASP A 159 18.77 -50.64 -28.44
CA ASP A 159 18.93 -51.24 -29.78
C ASP A 159 20.41 -51.55 -30.11
N VAL A 160 21.32 -50.61 -29.82
CA VAL A 160 22.77 -50.83 -29.99
C VAL A 160 23.24 -52.01 -29.13
N ARG A 161 22.72 -52.14 -27.91
CA ARG A 161 23.02 -53.24 -26.98
C ARG A 161 22.62 -54.60 -27.55
N VAL A 162 21.41 -54.72 -28.08
CA VAL A 162 20.91 -55.97 -28.70
C VAL A 162 21.80 -56.37 -29.87
N LYS A 163 22.15 -55.42 -30.74
CA LYS A 163 23.06 -55.68 -31.88
C LYS A 163 24.45 -56.12 -31.43
N SER A 164 25.01 -55.52 -30.39
CA SER A 164 26.31 -55.96 -29.85
C SER A 164 26.26 -57.39 -29.32
N GLN A 165 25.14 -57.79 -28.72
CA GLN A 165 24.95 -59.17 -28.25
C GLN A 165 24.91 -60.17 -29.42
N GLU A 166 24.20 -59.84 -30.51
CA GLU A 166 24.18 -60.66 -31.74
C GLU A 166 25.58 -60.85 -32.33
N GLN A 167 26.37 -59.77 -32.41
CA GLN A 167 27.76 -59.82 -32.91
C GLN A 167 28.65 -60.74 -32.08
N ILE A 168 28.48 -60.78 -30.75
CA ILE A 168 29.23 -61.69 -29.88
C ILE A 168 28.85 -63.16 -30.17
N PHE A 169 27.56 -63.44 -30.41
CA PHE A 169 27.11 -64.78 -30.80
C PHE A 169 27.72 -65.24 -32.13
N GLU A 170 27.74 -64.36 -33.14
CA GLU A 170 28.37 -64.66 -34.43
C GLU A 170 29.87 -64.95 -34.27
N LEU A 171 30.56 -64.15 -33.46
CA LEU A 171 32.00 -64.31 -33.25
C LEU A 171 32.34 -65.60 -32.51
N SER A 172 31.51 -66.01 -31.53
CA SER A 172 31.62 -67.30 -30.85
C SER A 172 31.44 -68.49 -31.81
N SER A 173 30.52 -68.40 -32.77
CA SER A 173 30.32 -69.43 -33.79
C SER A 173 31.51 -69.52 -34.76
N PHE A 174 32.11 -68.37 -35.08
CA PHE A 174 33.32 -68.31 -35.90
C PHE A 174 34.53 -68.97 -35.20
N THR A 175 34.71 -68.75 -33.89
CA THR A 175 35.77 -69.44 -33.13
C THR A 175 35.55 -70.94 -33.02
N GLU A 176 34.32 -71.41 -32.85
CA GLU A 176 34.03 -72.86 -32.89
C GLU A 176 34.40 -73.49 -34.24
N SER A 177 34.15 -72.76 -35.34
CA SER A 177 34.56 -73.18 -36.68
C SER A 177 36.09 -73.23 -36.84
N LEU A 178 36.80 -72.25 -36.28
CA LEU A 178 38.28 -72.24 -36.25
C LEU A 178 38.85 -73.41 -35.46
N GLU A 179 38.23 -73.78 -34.33
CA GLU A 179 38.64 -74.91 -33.52
C GLU A 179 38.54 -76.23 -34.32
N ASN A 180 37.43 -76.42 -35.03
CA ASN A 180 37.21 -77.59 -35.87
C ASN A 180 38.25 -77.67 -37.01
N MET A 181 38.52 -76.56 -37.70
CA MET A 181 39.58 -76.53 -38.72
C MET A 181 40.96 -76.84 -38.14
N ALA A 182 41.27 -76.34 -36.94
CA ALA A 182 42.54 -76.64 -36.27
C ALA A 182 42.66 -78.13 -35.89
N ARG A 183 41.56 -78.76 -35.43
CA ARG A 183 41.51 -80.21 -35.19
C ARG A 183 41.73 -81.01 -36.48
N ASP A 184 41.11 -80.59 -37.59
CA ASP A 184 41.30 -81.25 -38.89
C ASP A 184 42.75 -81.17 -39.36
N VAL A 185 43.39 -80.00 -39.25
CA VAL A 185 44.82 -79.82 -39.56
C VAL A 185 45.69 -80.71 -38.67
N GLY A 186 45.39 -80.81 -37.37
CA GLY A 186 46.06 -81.72 -36.45
C GLY A 186 45.89 -83.18 -36.84
N GLY A 187 44.70 -83.58 -37.30
CA GLY A 187 44.41 -84.90 -37.84
C GLY A 187 45.23 -85.21 -39.09
N ILE A 188 45.26 -84.29 -40.06
CA ILE A 188 46.07 -84.40 -41.28
C ILE A 188 47.56 -84.50 -40.94
N ALA A 189 48.06 -83.69 -40.02
CA ALA A 189 49.44 -83.73 -39.54
C ALA A 189 49.79 -85.10 -38.93
N SER A 190 48.90 -85.67 -38.10
CA SER A 190 49.09 -87.01 -37.53
C SER A 190 49.13 -88.11 -38.60
N GLN A 191 48.18 -88.07 -39.55
CA GLN A 191 48.16 -89.01 -40.68
C GLN A 191 49.43 -88.89 -41.56
N THR A 192 49.86 -87.66 -41.85
CA THR A 192 51.09 -87.41 -42.63
C THR A 192 52.33 -87.92 -41.89
N ASN A 193 52.40 -87.74 -40.57
CA ASN A 193 53.48 -88.24 -39.73
C ASN A 193 53.54 -89.79 -39.74
N LEU A 194 52.39 -90.46 -39.73
CA LEU A 194 52.32 -91.92 -39.89
C LEU A 194 52.72 -92.37 -41.29
N LEU A 195 52.29 -91.66 -42.33
CA LEU A 195 52.63 -91.96 -43.72
C LEU A 195 54.14 -91.81 -43.96
N SER A 196 54.74 -90.74 -43.46
CA SER A 196 56.18 -90.48 -43.56
C SER A 196 57.00 -91.48 -42.75
N LEU A 197 56.49 -91.93 -41.59
CA LEU A 197 57.12 -93.01 -40.83
C LEU A 197 57.16 -94.31 -41.63
N ASN A 198 56.05 -94.70 -42.26
CA ASN A 198 55.99 -95.88 -43.13
C ASN A 198 56.95 -95.74 -44.33
N ALA A 199 57.04 -94.55 -44.92
CA ALA A 199 57.98 -94.26 -46.01
C ALA A 199 59.45 -94.34 -45.57
N ALA A 200 59.79 -93.84 -44.37
CA ALA A 200 61.12 -93.93 -43.80
C ALA A 200 61.53 -95.39 -43.52
N ILE A 201 60.59 -96.22 -43.02
CA ILE A 201 60.80 -97.66 -42.82
C ILE A 201 61.08 -98.36 -44.16
N GLU A 202 60.29 -98.09 -45.20
CA GLU A 202 60.47 -98.73 -46.50
C GLU A 202 61.73 -98.24 -47.22
N ALA A 203 62.10 -96.96 -47.05
CA ALA A 203 63.36 -96.41 -47.54
C ALA A 203 64.57 -97.07 -46.87
N ALA A 204 64.51 -97.34 -45.56
CA ALA A 204 65.54 -98.11 -44.85
C ALA A 204 65.61 -99.56 -45.35
N ARG A 205 64.47 -100.16 -45.69
CA ARG A 205 64.37 -101.52 -46.23
C ARG A 205 64.99 -101.67 -47.62
N ALA A 206 64.94 -100.63 -48.44
CA ALA A 206 65.56 -100.58 -49.78
C ALA A 206 67.09 -100.36 -49.77
N GLY A 207 67.72 -100.18 -48.60
CA GLY A 207 69.16 -100.05 -48.46
C GLY A 207 69.74 -98.81 -49.17
N GLU A 208 70.86 -98.96 -49.89
CA GLU A 208 71.54 -97.86 -50.60
C GLU A 208 70.62 -97.16 -51.64
N SER A 209 69.70 -97.90 -52.27
CA SER A 209 68.78 -97.33 -53.28
C SER A 209 67.68 -96.44 -52.66
N GLY A 210 67.40 -96.59 -51.37
CA GLY A 210 66.36 -95.82 -50.65
C GLY A 210 66.86 -94.57 -49.94
N ARG A 211 68.17 -94.29 -49.99
CA ARG A 211 68.83 -93.26 -49.15
C ARG A 211 68.30 -91.84 -49.38
N GLY A 212 67.96 -91.48 -50.62
CA GLY A 212 67.33 -90.19 -50.95
C GLY A 212 65.88 -90.09 -50.46
N PHE A 213 65.13 -91.19 -50.52
CA PHE A 213 63.75 -91.26 -50.01
C PHE A 213 63.70 -91.17 -48.47
N ALA A 214 64.68 -91.72 -47.77
CA ALA A 214 64.78 -91.63 -46.32
C ALA A 214 64.88 -90.18 -45.83
N VAL A 215 65.73 -89.37 -46.49
CA VAL A 215 65.88 -87.94 -46.16
C VAL A 215 64.58 -87.16 -46.37
N VAL A 216 63.88 -87.41 -47.48
CA VAL A 216 62.58 -86.77 -47.75
C VAL A 216 61.52 -87.21 -46.74
N ALA A 217 61.49 -88.49 -46.38
CA ALA A 217 60.55 -89.01 -45.39
C ALA A 217 60.77 -88.40 -44.00
N ASP A 218 62.02 -88.24 -43.57
CA ASP A 218 62.34 -87.59 -42.29
C ASP A 218 61.96 -86.09 -42.29
N GLU A 219 62.17 -85.37 -43.41
CA GLU A 219 61.76 -83.97 -43.53
C GLU A 219 60.24 -83.81 -43.51
N VAL A 220 59.50 -84.68 -44.23
CA VAL A 220 58.02 -84.71 -44.19
C VAL A 220 57.54 -85.03 -42.77
N ARG A 221 58.21 -85.94 -42.06
CA ARG A 221 57.91 -86.27 -40.65
C ARG A 221 58.11 -85.07 -39.74
N SER A 222 59.19 -84.33 -39.93
CA SER A 222 59.48 -83.09 -39.18
C SER A 222 58.40 -82.02 -39.43
N LEU A 223 58.03 -81.79 -40.70
CA LEU A 223 56.96 -80.86 -41.09
C LEU A 223 55.60 -81.24 -40.51
N ALA A 224 55.28 -82.55 -40.51
CA ALA A 224 54.05 -83.07 -39.95
C ALA A 224 53.98 -82.86 -38.43
N ASN A 225 55.06 -83.15 -37.69
CA ASN A 225 55.12 -82.87 -36.25
C ASN A 225 55.01 -81.37 -35.93
N ARG A 226 55.70 -80.52 -36.70
CA ARG A 226 55.58 -79.06 -36.55
C ARG A 226 54.16 -78.57 -36.84
N SER A 227 53.49 -79.12 -37.86
CA SER A 227 52.10 -78.78 -38.19
C SER A 227 51.14 -79.22 -37.07
N GLY A 228 51.34 -80.41 -36.50
CA GLY A 228 50.56 -80.89 -35.35
C GLY A 228 50.73 -80.00 -34.11
N GLN A 229 51.96 -79.54 -33.84
CA GLN A 229 52.23 -78.62 -32.74
C GLN A 229 51.56 -77.24 -32.95
N ILE A 230 51.60 -76.71 -34.18
CA ILE A 230 50.91 -75.45 -34.53
C ILE A 230 49.40 -75.62 -34.37
N ALA A 231 48.83 -76.71 -34.86
CA ALA A 231 47.41 -77.02 -34.69
C ALA A 231 46.99 -77.09 -33.21
N ALA A 232 47.80 -77.75 -32.37
CA ALA A 232 47.56 -77.81 -30.93
C ALA A 232 47.59 -76.43 -30.27
N ASN A 233 48.54 -75.58 -30.65
CA ASN A 233 48.62 -74.20 -30.15
C ASN A 233 47.39 -73.37 -30.57
N ILE A 234 46.92 -73.52 -31.82
CA ILE A 234 45.70 -72.87 -32.31
C ILE A 234 44.49 -73.31 -31.47
N ILE A 235 44.33 -74.61 -31.21
CA ILE A 235 43.23 -75.14 -30.38
C ILE A 235 43.25 -74.49 -28.99
N THR A 236 44.41 -74.41 -28.34
CA THR A 236 44.53 -73.76 -27.02
C THR A 236 44.13 -72.28 -27.09
N THR A 237 44.63 -71.53 -28.07
CA THR A 237 44.28 -70.11 -28.23
C THR A 237 42.79 -69.90 -28.51
N VAL A 238 42.19 -70.74 -29.36
CA VAL A 238 40.75 -70.66 -29.67
C VAL A 238 39.91 -71.02 -28.44
N SER A 239 40.34 -72.00 -27.65
CA SER A 239 39.70 -72.34 -26.37
C SER A 239 39.73 -71.16 -25.39
N ASP A 240 40.86 -70.46 -25.28
CA ASP A 240 40.99 -69.27 -24.42
C ASP A 240 40.07 -68.14 -24.90
N VAL A 241 39.98 -67.91 -26.22
CA VAL A 241 39.06 -66.91 -26.80
C VAL A 241 37.60 -67.29 -26.56
N ASN A 242 37.22 -68.56 -26.72
CA ASN A 242 35.86 -69.03 -26.42
C ASN A 242 35.51 -68.87 -24.93
N ALA A 243 36.46 -69.10 -24.02
CA ALA A 243 36.26 -68.84 -22.59
C ALA A 243 36.00 -67.35 -22.32
N GLN A 244 36.72 -66.45 -23.00
CA GLN A 244 36.47 -65.01 -22.91
C GLN A 244 35.09 -64.63 -23.48
N PHE A 245 34.65 -65.21 -24.59
CA PHE A 245 33.29 -64.97 -25.10
C PHE A 245 32.20 -65.42 -24.15
N ASN A 246 32.37 -66.57 -23.48
CA ASN A 246 31.43 -67.02 -22.46
C ASN A 246 31.36 -66.03 -21.29
N GLN A 247 32.49 -65.51 -20.81
CA GLN A 247 32.52 -64.48 -19.77
C GLN A 247 31.82 -63.19 -20.21
N ILE A 248 32.08 -62.73 -21.44
CA ILE A 248 31.41 -61.55 -22.01
C ILE A 248 29.90 -61.78 -22.12
N ARG A 249 29.47 -62.97 -22.54
CA ARG A 249 28.05 -63.34 -22.67
C ARG A 249 27.33 -63.30 -21.31
N ASP A 250 27.94 -63.87 -20.28
CA ASP A 250 27.36 -63.90 -18.94
C ASP A 250 27.25 -62.47 -18.37
N SER A 251 28.28 -61.63 -18.58
CA SER A 251 28.23 -60.21 -18.23
C SER A 251 27.14 -59.46 -19.00
N PHE A 252 26.96 -59.76 -20.29
CA PHE A 252 25.90 -59.17 -21.10
C PHE A 252 24.50 -59.53 -20.58
N SER A 253 24.30 -60.77 -20.13
CA SER A 253 23.02 -61.21 -19.56
C SER A 253 22.67 -60.44 -18.28
N ILE A 254 23.62 -60.32 -17.35
CA ILE A 254 23.42 -59.59 -16.08
C ILE A 254 23.15 -58.11 -16.35
N ASP A 255 23.92 -57.51 -17.26
CA ASP A 255 23.72 -56.11 -17.62
C ASP A 255 22.45 -55.87 -18.43
N SER A 256 21.91 -56.86 -19.15
CA SER A 256 20.68 -56.73 -19.92
C SER A 256 19.49 -56.48 -18.99
N ASP A 257 19.35 -57.29 -17.95
CA ASP A 257 18.28 -57.14 -16.96
C ASP A 257 18.41 -55.81 -16.21
N ASN A 258 19.63 -55.44 -15.82
CA ASN A 258 19.90 -54.15 -15.17
C ASN A 258 19.64 -52.96 -16.10
N GLY A 259 20.08 -53.03 -17.36
CA GLY A 259 19.92 -51.96 -18.36
C GLY A 259 18.45 -51.72 -18.74
N ASN A 260 17.68 -52.80 -18.90
CA ASN A 260 16.23 -52.71 -19.11
C ASN A 260 15.53 -52.07 -17.91
N LYS A 261 15.87 -52.49 -16.69
CA LYS A 261 15.29 -51.91 -15.46
C LYS A 261 15.65 -50.43 -15.28
N LEU A 262 16.89 -50.05 -15.57
CA LEU A 262 17.34 -48.66 -15.53
C LEU A 262 16.59 -47.82 -16.57
N THR A 263 16.43 -48.33 -17.79
CA THR A 263 15.71 -47.62 -18.86
C THR A 263 14.22 -47.47 -18.57
N MET A 264 13.58 -48.50 -17.99
CA MET A 264 12.19 -48.41 -17.54
C MET A 264 12.03 -47.34 -16.45
N THR A 265 12.87 -47.39 -15.41
CA THR A 265 12.88 -46.39 -14.33
C THR A 265 13.11 -44.98 -14.88
N ALA A 266 14.05 -44.81 -15.82
CA ALA A 266 14.33 -43.52 -16.44
C ALA A 266 13.13 -42.99 -17.24
N ASN A 267 12.45 -43.84 -18.02
CA ASN A 267 11.25 -43.44 -18.76
C ASN A 267 10.07 -43.10 -17.83
N GLU A 268 9.89 -43.82 -16.72
CA GLU A 268 8.89 -43.49 -15.70
C GLU A 268 9.20 -42.13 -15.03
N ASN A 269 10.46 -41.87 -14.70
CA ASN A 269 10.89 -40.59 -14.15
C ASN A 269 10.68 -39.46 -15.15
N ILE A 270 11.02 -39.64 -16.42
CA ILE A 270 10.78 -38.65 -17.48
C ILE A 270 9.29 -38.33 -17.59
N LYS A 271 8.42 -39.35 -17.62
CA LYS A 271 6.95 -39.15 -17.62
C LYS A 271 6.48 -38.34 -16.41
N THR A 272 7.02 -38.64 -15.23
CA THR A 272 6.70 -37.94 -13.99
C THR A 272 7.13 -36.47 -14.06
N VAL A 273 8.34 -36.20 -14.54
CA VAL A 273 8.85 -34.83 -14.72
C VAL A 273 7.99 -34.04 -15.71
N ILE A 274 7.60 -34.64 -16.84
CA ILE A 274 6.69 -34.00 -17.81
C ILE A 274 5.34 -33.69 -17.17
N ALA A 275 4.77 -34.62 -16.41
CA ALA A 275 3.49 -34.41 -15.72
C ALA A 275 3.56 -33.26 -14.70
N GLN A 276 4.56 -33.29 -13.81
CA GLN A 276 4.80 -32.23 -12.81
C GLN A 276 5.06 -30.88 -13.47
N TYR A 277 5.77 -30.87 -14.58
CA TYR A 277 6.04 -29.67 -15.36
C TYR A 277 4.74 -29.05 -15.92
N ASN A 278 3.88 -29.87 -16.53
CA ASN A 278 2.59 -29.43 -17.06
C ASN A 278 1.66 -28.91 -15.95
N GLU A 279 1.65 -29.56 -14.79
CA GLU A 279 0.90 -29.11 -13.62
C GLU A 279 1.41 -27.76 -13.11
N THR A 280 2.73 -27.60 -12.98
CA THR A 280 3.36 -26.34 -12.56
C THR A 280 3.07 -25.21 -13.55
N LYS A 281 3.08 -25.51 -14.86
CA LYS A 281 2.71 -24.56 -15.91
C LYS A 281 1.26 -24.11 -15.74
N ALA A 282 0.32 -25.05 -15.59
CA ALA A 282 -1.10 -24.74 -15.42
C ALA A 282 -1.35 -23.92 -14.15
N ALA A 283 -0.71 -24.27 -13.03
CA ALA A 283 -0.78 -23.51 -11.79
C ALA A 283 -0.27 -22.07 -11.98
N ARG A 284 0.85 -21.91 -12.67
CA ARG A 284 1.41 -20.59 -12.97
C ARG A 284 0.50 -19.76 -13.88
N ASP A 285 -0.09 -20.35 -14.91
CA ASP A 285 -1.04 -19.67 -15.80
C ASP A 285 -2.31 -19.24 -15.02
N ASN A 286 -2.75 -20.04 -14.05
CA ASN A 286 -3.86 -19.67 -13.18
C ASN A 286 -3.47 -18.52 -12.23
N HIS A 287 -2.29 -18.59 -11.61
CA HIS A 287 -1.74 -17.47 -10.85
C HIS A 287 -1.58 -16.20 -11.70
N ALA A 288 -1.47 -16.32 -13.03
CA ALA A 288 -1.49 -15.17 -13.93
C ALA A 288 -2.78 -14.40 -13.88
N LYS A 289 -3.85 -15.13 -14.16
CA LYS A 289 -5.19 -14.56 -14.24
C LYS A 289 -5.58 -13.96 -12.90
N ASN A 290 -5.30 -14.68 -11.81
CA ASN A 290 -5.55 -14.17 -10.47
C ASN A 290 -4.77 -12.88 -10.16
N LEU A 291 -3.51 -12.78 -10.59
CA LEU A 291 -2.71 -11.57 -10.39
C LEU A 291 -3.20 -10.40 -11.25
N GLU A 292 -3.63 -10.67 -12.48
CA GLU A 292 -4.21 -9.66 -13.38
C GLU A 292 -5.55 -9.14 -12.85
N GLU A 293 -6.44 -10.04 -12.41
CA GLU A 293 -7.70 -9.68 -11.75
C GLU A 293 -7.47 -8.88 -10.46
N LEU A 294 -6.54 -9.33 -9.61
CA LEU A 294 -6.16 -8.62 -8.39
C LEU A 294 -5.58 -7.24 -8.70
N SER A 295 -4.65 -7.15 -9.65
CA SER A 295 -4.04 -5.89 -10.07
C SER A 295 -5.08 -4.91 -10.60
N SER A 296 -6.00 -5.39 -11.44
CA SER A 296 -7.13 -4.61 -11.94
C SER A 296 -8.07 -4.14 -10.83
N GLY A 297 -8.38 -5.02 -9.87
CA GLY A 297 -9.20 -4.70 -8.71
C GLY A 297 -8.54 -3.68 -7.77
N VAL A 298 -7.24 -3.80 -7.52
CA VAL A 298 -6.48 -2.83 -6.71
C VAL A 298 -6.39 -1.49 -7.43
N ARG A 299 -6.11 -1.47 -8.75
CA ARG A 299 -6.10 -0.23 -9.55
C ARG A 299 -7.42 0.51 -9.43
N LYS A 300 -8.56 -0.19 -9.59
CA LYS A 300 -9.88 0.42 -9.45
C LYS A 300 -10.11 1.00 -8.06
N LYS A 301 -9.74 0.27 -7.00
CA LYS A 301 -9.85 0.79 -5.62
C LYS A 301 -8.98 2.03 -5.39
N ILE A 302 -7.78 2.07 -5.97
CA ILE A 302 -6.91 3.25 -5.89
C ILE A 302 -7.55 4.43 -6.61
N GLU A 303 -8.10 4.22 -7.81
CA GLU A 303 -8.82 5.24 -8.56
C GLU A 303 -10.02 5.80 -7.77
N ASP A 304 -10.86 4.93 -7.21
CA ASP A 304 -12.00 5.31 -6.35
C ASP A 304 -11.54 6.10 -5.11
N THR A 305 -10.38 5.73 -4.53
CA THR A 305 -9.80 6.42 -3.38
C THR A 305 -9.27 7.80 -3.78
N LEU A 306 -8.58 7.93 -4.93
CA LEU A 306 -8.11 9.21 -5.44
C LEU A 306 -9.25 10.19 -5.73
N VAL A 307 -10.37 9.69 -6.27
CA VAL A 307 -11.59 10.50 -6.44
C VAL A 307 -12.13 10.93 -5.09
N SER A 308 -12.18 10.02 -4.11
CA SER A 308 -12.64 10.36 -2.77
C SER A 308 -11.77 11.43 -2.13
N LEU A 309 -10.45 11.41 -2.32
CA LEU A 309 -9.52 12.43 -1.78
C LEU A 309 -9.86 13.87 -2.22
N GLN A 310 -10.64 14.08 -3.28
CA GLN A 310 -11.14 15.39 -3.67
C GLN A 310 -11.99 16.07 -2.59
N PHE A 311 -12.53 15.33 -1.61
CA PHE A 311 -13.19 15.95 -0.46
C PHE A 311 -12.23 16.89 0.30
N GLN A 312 -10.92 16.66 0.23
CA GLN A 312 -9.92 17.50 0.91
C GLN A 312 -9.88 18.91 0.34
N ASP A 313 -10.05 19.09 -0.98
CA ASP A 313 -10.15 20.43 -1.57
C ASP A 313 -11.35 21.19 -0.97
N ARG A 314 -12.49 20.50 -0.80
CA ARG A 314 -13.68 21.06 -0.17
C ARG A 314 -13.44 21.42 1.30
N VAL A 315 -12.78 20.54 2.06
CA VAL A 315 -12.43 20.81 3.47
C VAL A 315 -11.48 22.00 3.58
N SER A 316 -10.45 22.07 2.74
CA SER A 316 -9.51 23.19 2.69
C SER A 316 -10.21 24.51 2.33
N GLN A 317 -11.21 24.49 1.42
CA GLN A 317 -12.03 25.67 1.11
C GLN A 317 -12.85 26.14 2.31
N ILE A 318 -13.62 25.24 2.94
CA ILE A 318 -14.47 25.58 4.10
C ILE A 318 -13.60 26.15 5.24
N LEU A 319 -12.50 25.47 5.57
CA LEU A 319 -11.56 25.95 6.58
C LEU A 319 -10.92 27.29 6.17
N GLY A 320 -10.66 27.49 4.88
CA GLY A 320 -10.20 28.76 4.32
C GLY A 320 -11.18 29.91 4.55
N HIS A 321 -12.48 29.67 4.34
CA HIS A 321 -13.53 30.66 4.63
C HIS A 321 -13.61 30.96 6.12
N VAL A 322 -13.60 29.94 6.99
CA VAL A 322 -13.62 30.13 8.44
C VAL A 322 -12.39 30.93 8.90
N LYS A 323 -11.20 30.61 8.40
CA LYS A 323 -9.96 31.36 8.67
C LYS A 323 -10.09 32.83 8.25
N GLY A 324 -10.60 33.09 7.04
CA GLY A 324 -10.82 34.42 6.51
C GLY A 324 -11.79 35.23 7.38
N ASN A 325 -12.94 34.63 7.72
CA ASN A 325 -13.95 35.25 8.58
C ASN A 325 -13.42 35.56 9.98
N LEU A 326 -12.62 34.66 10.58
CA LEU A 326 -11.98 34.91 11.88
C LEU A 326 -10.96 36.05 11.81
N SER A 327 -10.18 36.14 10.72
CA SER A 327 -9.22 37.22 10.52
C SER A 327 -9.94 38.56 10.37
N GLN A 328 -10.98 38.61 9.54
CA GLN A 328 -11.78 39.81 9.35
C GLN A 328 -12.46 40.26 10.64
N LEU A 329 -13.05 39.33 11.40
CA LEU A 329 -13.66 39.65 12.69
C LEU A 329 -12.63 40.14 13.70
N SER A 330 -11.41 39.57 13.70
CA SER A 330 -10.30 40.05 14.54
C SER A 330 -9.89 41.48 14.21
N ASP A 331 -9.95 41.88 12.93
CA ASP A 331 -9.59 43.22 12.47
C ASP A 331 -10.70 44.25 12.76
N ASP A 332 -11.96 43.81 12.71
CA ASP A 332 -13.13 44.67 12.91
C ASP A 332 -13.43 44.94 14.41
N ILE A 333 -13.24 43.96 15.30
CA ILE A 333 -13.56 44.07 16.75
C ILE A 333 -12.90 45.28 17.45
N PRO A 334 -11.62 45.61 17.22
CA PRO A 334 -10.99 46.79 17.82
C PRO A 334 -11.72 48.11 17.48
N ASN A 335 -12.35 48.20 16.31
CA ASN A 335 -13.14 49.35 15.85
C ASN A 335 -14.64 49.17 16.12
N HIS A 336 -14.99 48.72 17.33
CA HIS A 336 -16.35 48.37 17.76
C HIS A 336 -17.44 49.44 17.52
N GLU A 337 -17.09 50.72 17.32
CA GLU A 337 -18.05 51.80 17.00
C GLU A 337 -18.67 51.67 15.60
N ASN A 338 -18.03 50.96 14.67
CA ASN A 338 -18.47 50.80 13.27
C ASN A 338 -18.76 49.34 12.89
N LEU A 339 -18.90 48.44 13.87
CA LEU A 339 -19.10 47.02 13.62
C LEU A 339 -20.49 46.76 13.04
N ASN A 340 -20.57 46.52 11.73
CA ASN A 340 -21.82 46.18 11.04
C ASN A 340 -21.94 44.67 10.85
N ILE A 341 -22.61 44.01 11.79
CA ILE A 341 -22.82 42.56 11.78
C ILE A 341 -23.58 42.11 10.52
N GLN A 342 -24.52 42.91 10.01
CA GLN A 342 -25.29 42.55 8.81
C GLN A 342 -24.39 42.50 7.57
N ASN A 343 -23.52 43.51 7.39
CA ASN A 343 -22.54 43.53 6.31
C ASN A 343 -21.53 42.37 6.43
N PHE A 344 -21.10 42.03 7.66
CA PHE A 344 -20.22 40.88 7.89
C PHE A 344 -20.90 39.55 7.51
N LEU A 345 -22.17 39.36 7.88
CA LEU A 345 -22.95 38.18 7.49
C LEU A 345 -23.13 38.09 5.98
N GLU A 346 -23.46 39.20 5.31
CA GLU A 346 -23.57 39.26 3.85
C GLU A 346 -22.25 38.88 3.17
N GLN A 347 -21.11 39.42 3.64
CA GLN A 347 -19.78 39.08 3.10
C GLN A 347 -19.39 37.62 3.36
N MET A 348 -19.71 37.09 4.54
CA MET A 348 -19.51 35.69 4.89
C MET A 348 -20.31 34.77 3.95
N SER A 349 -21.56 35.13 3.63
CA SER A 349 -22.39 34.39 2.68
C SER A 349 -21.87 34.45 1.25
N ALA A 350 -21.33 35.60 0.83
CA ALA A 350 -20.80 35.83 -0.52
C ALA A 350 -19.53 35.03 -0.82
N ASN A 351 -18.73 34.75 0.22
CA ASN A 351 -17.48 34.02 0.10
C ASN A 351 -17.64 32.49 0.09
N TYR A 352 -18.84 31.95 0.32
CA TYR A 352 -19.04 30.50 0.34
C TYR A 352 -19.07 29.87 -1.05
N THR A 353 -18.29 28.80 -1.20
CA THR A 353 -18.25 28.00 -2.42
C THR A 353 -19.16 26.77 -2.34
N THR A 354 -19.54 26.31 -1.14
CA THR A 354 -20.34 25.10 -0.96
C THR A 354 -21.82 25.39 -0.67
N THR A 355 -22.70 24.51 -1.16
CA THR A 355 -24.15 24.62 -0.95
C THR A 355 -24.52 24.44 0.52
N SER A 356 -23.87 23.51 1.23
CA SER A 356 -24.12 23.32 2.66
C SER A 356 -23.76 24.56 3.49
N GLU A 357 -22.65 25.24 3.22
CA GLU A 357 -22.30 26.48 3.93
C GLU A 357 -23.38 27.56 3.76
N ARG A 358 -23.90 27.72 2.53
CA ARG A 358 -24.97 28.67 2.23
C ARG A 358 -26.28 28.31 2.93
N GLU A 359 -26.66 27.03 2.93
CA GLU A 359 -27.87 26.56 3.62
C GLU A 359 -27.79 26.78 5.13
N PHE A 360 -26.67 26.41 5.75
CA PHE A 360 -26.47 26.61 7.19
C PHE A 360 -26.45 28.09 7.53
N HIS A 361 -25.78 28.94 6.75
CA HIS A 361 -25.78 30.37 6.97
C HIS A 361 -27.19 30.95 6.93
N ARG A 362 -27.97 30.66 5.89
CA ARG A 362 -29.37 31.11 5.75
C ARG A 362 -30.24 30.66 6.93
N LYS A 363 -30.05 29.43 7.40
CA LYS A 363 -30.80 28.87 8.55
C LYS A 363 -30.53 29.66 9.85
N PHE A 364 -29.30 30.10 10.07
CA PHE A 364 -28.90 30.78 11.29
C PHE A 364 -28.96 32.32 11.20
N SER A 365 -28.96 32.91 9.99
CA SER A 365 -29.07 34.37 9.77
C SER A 365 -30.51 34.90 9.74
N HIS A 366 -31.52 34.03 9.85
CA HIS A 366 -32.95 34.39 9.81
C HIS A 366 -33.41 35.11 8.53
N GLU A 367 -32.77 34.87 7.39
CA GLU A 367 -33.33 35.23 6.08
C GLU A 367 -34.49 34.27 5.74
N VAL A 368 -35.68 34.85 5.51
CA VAL A 368 -36.97 34.14 5.33
C VAL A 368 -36.85 32.98 4.35
N ALA A 369 -37.32 31.81 4.78
CA ALA A 369 -37.46 30.64 3.93
C ALA A 369 -38.51 30.91 2.82
N TYR A 370 -38.07 30.97 1.58
CA TYR A 370 -38.90 30.54 0.46
C TYR A 370 -38.60 29.06 0.21
N ASP A 371 -39.67 28.27 0.15
CA ASP A 371 -39.66 26.84 -0.19
C ASP A 371 -38.89 26.63 -1.49
N ILE A 372 -37.87 25.77 -1.43
CA ILE A 372 -37.41 25.01 -2.58
C ILE A 372 -37.61 23.56 -2.16
N ASP A 373 -38.38 22.85 -2.96
CA ASP A 373 -38.82 21.47 -2.76
C ASP A 373 -37.68 20.56 -2.28
N GLU A 374 -38.00 19.65 -1.36
CA GLU A 374 -37.18 18.51 -0.95
C GLU A 374 -36.95 17.54 -2.13
N GLU A 375 -36.16 17.95 -3.13
CA GLU A 375 -35.60 17.04 -4.11
C GLU A 375 -34.09 16.93 -3.90
N THR A 376 -33.72 15.88 -3.15
CA THR A 376 -32.41 15.24 -3.14
C THR A 376 -31.22 16.19 -3.06
N SER A 377 -30.79 16.49 -1.82
CA SER A 377 -29.43 16.93 -1.51
C SER A 377 -28.43 15.88 -2.01
N ASN A 378 -28.05 16.00 -3.28
CA ASN A 378 -26.87 15.35 -3.82
C ASN A 378 -25.75 16.39 -3.69
N ASP A 379 -25.01 16.26 -2.59
CA ASP A 379 -23.99 17.18 -2.08
C ASP A 379 -22.69 17.19 -2.94
N SER A 380 -22.82 16.98 -4.25
CA SER A 380 -21.75 16.86 -5.24
C SER A 380 -21.55 18.12 -6.11
N GLU A 381 -22.39 19.15 -5.96
CA GLU A 381 -22.23 20.41 -6.71
C GLU A 381 -21.36 21.43 -5.96
N VAL A 382 -20.08 21.48 -6.35
CA VAL A 382 -19.25 22.69 -6.21
C VAL A 382 -19.75 23.68 -7.26
N VAL A 383 -20.40 24.77 -6.83
CA VAL A 383 -20.82 25.83 -7.75
C VAL A 383 -19.59 26.70 -8.04
N PHE A 384 -18.96 26.47 -9.19
CA PHE A 384 -17.97 27.39 -9.74
C PHE A 384 -18.67 28.68 -10.19
N PHE A 385 -18.24 29.83 -9.66
CA PHE A 385 -18.52 31.15 -10.23
C PHE A 385 -17.36 31.62 -11.09
#